data_AF-A0A6B2S9K2-F1
#
_entry.id   AF-A0A6B2S9K2-F1
#
_cell.length_a   1.000
_cell.length_b   1.000
_cell.length_c   1.000
_cell.angle_alpha   90.00
_cell.angle_beta   90.00
_cell.angle_gamma   90.00
#
_symmetry.space_group_name_H-M   'P 1'
#
loop_
_entity.id
_entity.type
_entity.pdbx_description
1 polymer ?
#
loop_
_entity_poly.entity_id
_entity_poly.type
_entity_poly.pdbx_seq_one_letter_code
_entity_poly.pdbx_strand_id
1 'polypeptide(L)' 'AFRTMDDCLALSAAVAPGVRVVVIGGGLLGVSAARALAVRGAQVVLTQQAERLMERQLDPASSELVRRHLTDL' A
#
# COMPACT_ATOMS: atom_id res chain seq x y z
N ALA A 1 -2.68 -9.59 12.15
CA ALA A 1 -3.38 -9.46 10.85
C ALA A 1 -3.25 -8.00 10.43
N PHE A 2 -4.04 -7.43 9.52
CA PHE A 2 -4.12 -5.97 9.38
C PHE A 2 -5.59 -5.53 9.42
N ARG A 3 -6.17 -5.60 10.62
CA ARG A 3 -7.60 -5.43 10.86
C ARG A 3 -7.92 -4.59 12.10
N THR A 4 -7.05 -4.63 13.12
CA THR A 4 -7.24 -3.89 14.37
C THR A 4 -6.28 -2.72 14.48
N MET A 5 -6.52 -1.84 15.47
CA MET A 5 -5.55 -0.80 15.78
C MET A 5 -4.22 -1.38 16.27
N ASP A 6 -4.26 -2.46 17.05
CA ASP A 6 -3.04 -3.13 17.54
C ASP A 6 -2.19 -3.67 16.39
N ASP A 7 -2.82 -4.20 15.33
CA ASP A 7 -2.12 -4.60 14.11
C ASP A 7 -1.38 -3.40 13.48
N CYS A 8 -2.01 -2.21 13.43
CA CYS A 8 -1.41 -0.99 12.91
C CYS A 8 -0.22 -0.51 13.77
N LEU A 9 -0.36 -0.57 15.10
CA LEU A 9 0.68 -0.19 16.05
C LEU A 9 1.89 -1.12 15.95
N ALA A 10 1.66 -2.44 15.88
CA ALA A 10 2.71 -3.42 15.70
C ALA A 10 3.46 -3.22 14.37
N LEU A 11 2.73 -2.99 13.28
CA LEU A 11 3.33 -2.68 11.98
C LEU A 11 4.16 -1.39 12.04
N SER A 12 3.62 -0.33 12.66
CA SER A 12 4.33 0.95 12.77
C SER A 12 5.61 0.84 13.60
N ALA A 13 5.63 -0.02 14.63
CA ALA A 13 6.82 -0.28 15.44
C ALA A 13 7.89 -1.09 14.69
N ALA A 14 7.48 -1.93 13.73
CA ALA A 14 8.38 -2.75 12.93
C ALA A 14 8.99 -2.01 11.72
N VAL A 15 8.46 -0.83 11.37
CA VAL A 15 8.88 -0.07 10.19
C VAL A 15 9.96 0.92 10.54
N ALA A 16 11.07 0.83 9.81
CA ALA A 16 12.19 1.76 9.88
C ALA A 16 12.59 2.20 8.47
N PRO A 17 13.21 3.39 8.30
CA PRO A 17 13.72 3.81 7.00
C PRO A 17 14.67 2.76 6.39
N GLY A 18 14.49 2.48 5.10
CA GLY A 18 15.27 1.49 4.35
C GLY A 18 14.78 0.05 4.47
N VAL A 19 13.80 -0.26 5.34
CA VAL A 19 13.26 -1.62 5.45
C VAL A 19 12.50 -1.99 4.17
N ARG A 20 12.66 -3.22 3.68
CA ARG A 20 11.94 -3.73 2.51
C ARG A 20 10.62 -4.36 2.94
N VAL A 21 9.52 -3.95 2.32
CA VAL A 21 8.17 -4.45 2.65
C VAL A 21 7.45 -4.86 1.38
N VAL A 22 6.77 -6.00 1.42
CA VAL A 22 5.85 -6.43 0.36
C VAL A 22 4.43 -6.32 0.90
N VAL A 23 3.58 -5.57 0.19
CA VAL A 23 2.14 -5.50 0.44
C VAL A 23 1.43 -6.36 -0.60
N ILE A 24 0.58 -7.27 -0.15
CA ILE A 24 -0.15 -8.21 -1.01
C ILE A 24 -1.63 -7.79 -1.03
N GLY A 25 -2.11 -7.42 -2.21
CA GLY A 25 -3.47 -6.98 -2.48
C GLY A 25 -3.58 -5.47 -2.75
N GLY A 26 -4.03 -5.09 -3.95
CA GLY A 26 -4.17 -3.71 -4.41
C GLY A 26 -5.52 -3.06 -4.10
N GLY A 27 -6.23 -3.54 -3.07
CA GLY A 27 -7.47 -2.93 -2.59
C GLY A 27 -7.21 -1.68 -1.74
N LEU A 28 -8.28 -0.99 -1.30
CA LEU A 28 -8.19 0.25 -0.52
C LEU A 28 -7.21 0.16 0.66
N LEU A 29 -7.30 -0.90 1.47
CA LEU A 29 -6.42 -1.09 2.62
C LEU A 29 -4.96 -1.31 2.22
N GLY A 30 -4.71 -2.14 1.21
CA GLY A 30 -3.34 -2.43 0.75
C GLY A 30 -2.67 -1.20 0.12
N VAL A 31 -3.39 -0.46 -0.71
CA VAL A 31 -2.93 0.83 -1.27
C VAL A 31 -2.62 1.84 -0.15
N SER A 32 -3.52 1.96 0.84
CA SER A 32 -3.33 2.87 1.97
C SER A 32 -2.13 2.48 2.84
N ALA A 33 -1.96 1.18 3.11
CA ALA A 33 -0.82 0.65 3.85
C ALA A 33 0.49 0.86 3.10
N ALA A 34 0.53 0.56 1.80
CA ALA A 34 1.71 0.74 0.96
C ALA A 34 2.19 2.20 0.98
N ARG A 35 1.28 3.16 0.80
CA ARG A 35 1.59 4.59 0.92
C ARG A 35 2.11 4.95 2.32
N ALA A 36 1.42 4.49 3.37
CA ALA A 36 1.79 4.82 4.75
C ALA A 36 3.18 4.28 5.14
N LEU A 37 3.56 3.13 4.59
CA LEU A 37 4.88 2.52 4.74
C LEU A 37 5.95 3.27 3.95
N ALA A 38 5.68 3.61 2.69
CA ALA A 38 6.60 4.36 1.82
C ALA A 38 6.93 5.74 2.41
N VAL A 39 5.92 6.48 2.89
CA VAL A 39 6.11 7.79 3.55
C VAL A 39 6.94 7.69 4.83
N ARG A 40 6.99 6.52 5.48
CA ARG A 40 7.85 6.23 6.64
C ARG A 40 9.27 5.79 6.26
N GLY A 41 9.61 5.83 4.96
CA GLY A 41 10.93 5.49 4.43
C GLY A 41 11.14 4.01 4.11
N ALA A 42 10.09 3.18 4.15
CA ALA A 42 10.20 1.79 3.72
C ALA A 42 10.31 1.69 2.19
N GLN A 43 11.08 0.72 1.70
CA GLN A 43 11.09 0.31 0.30
C GLN A 43 9.94 -0.67 0.06
N VAL A 44 8.86 -0.19 -0.56
CA VAL A 44 7.61 -0.94 -0.66
C VAL A 44 7.43 -1.53 -2.05
N VAL A 45 7.06 -2.81 -2.11
CA VAL A 45 6.52 -3.46 -3.31
C VAL A 45 5.05 -3.80 -3.06
N LEU A 46 4.15 -3.22 -3.84
CA LEU A 46 2.73 -3.56 -3.82
C LEU A 46 2.42 -4.55 -4.96
N THR A 47 1.90 -5.71 -4.61
CA THR A 47 1.52 -6.76 -5.59
C THR A 47 0.02 -6.97 -5.55
N GLN A 48 -0.58 -7.28 -6.70
CA GLN A 48 -1.96 -7.73 -6.77
C GLN A 48 -2.18 -8.64 -7.98
N GLN A 49 -3.24 -9.44 -7.92
CA GLN A 49 -3.63 -10.32 -9.02
C GLN A 49 -4.41 -9.57 -10.12
N ALA A 50 -5.18 -8.56 -9.73
CA ALA A 50 -6.01 -7.78 -10.65
C ALA A 50 -5.19 -6.88 -11.58
N GLU A 51 -5.77 -6.52 -12.72
CA GLU A 51 -5.14 -5.66 -13.73
C GLU A 51 -4.95 -4.21 -13.26
N ARG A 52 -5.80 -3.73 -12.33
CA ARG A 52 -5.81 -2.32 -11.88
C ARG A 52 -6.06 -2.19 -10.38
N LEU A 53 -5.48 -1.17 -9.75
CA LEU A 53 -5.63 -0.95 -8.30
C LEU A 53 -7.08 -0.57 -7.97
N MET A 54 -7.55 -0.99 -6.81
CA MET A 54 -8.88 -0.63 -6.29
C MET A 54 -10.01 -0.84 -7.31
N GLU A 55 -9.95 -1.93 -8.08
CA GLU A 55 -10.85 -2.22 -9.21
C GLU A 55 -12.35 -2.22 -8.88
N ARG A 56 -12.70 -2.40 -7.60
CA ARG A 56 -14.08 -2.37 -7.08
C ARG A 56 -14.56 -0.95 -6.74
N GLN A 57 -13.65 0.00 -6.61
CA GLN A 57 -13.92 1.38 -6.20
C GLN A 57 -13.62 2.40 -7.31
N LEU A 58 -12.65 2.11 -8.18
CA LEU A 58 -12.16 3.04 -9.17
C LEU A 58 -12.39 2.53 -10.60
N ASP A 59 -12.74 3.47 -11.47
CA ASP A 59 -12.62 3.26 -12.91
C ASP A 59 -11.13 3.14 -13.34
N PRO A 60 -10.85 2.69 -14.57
CA PRO A 60 -9.47 2.53 -15.04
C PRO A 60 -8.62 3.81 -15.01
N ALA A 61 -9.19 4.97 -15.36
CA ALA A 61 -8.44 6.23 -15.40
C ALA A 61 -8.07 6.69 -13.99
N SER A 62 -9.01 6.62 -13.05
CA SER A 62 -8.80 6.93 -11.65
C SER A 62 -7.80 5.98 -10.98
N SER A 63 -7.87 4.69 -11.32
CA SER A 63 -6.91 3.67 -10.85
C SER A 63 -5.48 3.96 -11.30
N GLU A 64 -5.32 4.40 -12.55
CA GLU A 64 -4.03 4.80 -13.11
C GLU A 64 -3.46 6.04 -12.41
N LEU A 65 -4.29 7.01 -12.04
CA LEU A 65 -3.84 8.16 -11.23
C LEU A 65 -3.28 7.73 -9.87
N VAL A 66 -3.95 6.78 -9.19
CA VAL A 66 -3.45 6.21 -7.93
C VAL A 66 -2.13 5.47 -8.15
N ARG A 67 -2.02 4.67 -9.21
CA ARG A 67 -0.79 3.94 -9.53
C ARG A 67 0.39 4.90 -9.75
N ARG A 68 0.20 5.97 -10.52
CA ARG A 68 1.23 7.02 -10.72
C ARG A 68 1.61 7.67 -9.41
N HIS A 69 0.63 8.13 -8.65
CA HIS A 69 0.88 8.76 -7.35
C HIS A 69 1.72 7.87 -6.43
N LEU A 70 1.44 6.56 -6.36
CA LEU A 70 2.20 5.63 -5.53
C LEU A 70 3.62 5.35 -6.05
N THR A 71 3.85 5.45 -7.35
CA THR A 71 5.16 5.18 -7.97
C THR A 71 6.10 6.39 -7.86
N ASP A 72 5.52 7.59 -7.72
CA ASP A 72 6.25 8.86 -7.60
C ASP A 72 6.64 9.21 -6.14
N LEU A 73 6.28 8.37 -5.17
CA LEU A 73 6.65 8.51 -3.75
C LEU A 73 8.09 8.06 -3.48
#